data_AF-A0AA88U2R6-F1
#
_entry.id   AF-A0AA88U2R6-F1
#
_cell.length_a   1.000
_cell.length_b   1.000
_cell.length_c   1.000
_cell.angle_alpha   90.00
_cell.angle_beta   90.00
_cell.angle_gamma   90.00
#
_symmetry.space_group_name_H-M   'P 1'
#
loop_
_entity.id
_entity.type
_entity.pdbx_description
1 polymer ?
#
loop_
_entity_poly.entity_id
_entity_poly.type
_entity_poly.pdbx_seq_one_letter_code
_entity_poly.pdbx_strand_id
1 'polypeptide(L)'
;AAMGGFDLSLTGTTLVVLLLVPGILGWGKEGHYATCKIAEGYLTEEALAAVRSLLPDRAEGDLASVCSWPDEIKHNYHWRWSSPLHYIDTPDFRCNYKYCRDCHDSSGQKDRCVTGAIYNYTMQLMSGHSDLDSKMKYNLTEALMFLSHFVGDVHQPLHVSFTGDEGGNTIIVRWYRRKTNLHHVWDNMIIESAMKSFYNSDLATMIQAIQNNITDTDGWLTDVSSWANCTSDGTACAEPYASESINLACKFAYRNATAGSTLGDDYFLSRLPVVEKRLAQGGVRLAAILNSIFSSRTLLSLFSPCLVLFLGLAFIPVPGVQAWSKEGHIMTCRIAQKLLEPEAAHAVQMLLPDYVDGDLSALCVWPDQIRHWYRYRWTSSLHFIDTPDQACTFDYQRDCHDPHGGKDMCVAGAIQNFTSQLSHYREGTSDRRYNMTEALLFLSHFMGDIHQPMHVGFTSDEGGNTINLRWFRHKSNLHHVWDREIILTAAADYYEKDMDQLQQDIEGNFTNGLWYDDVASWKDCDNIFNCVNKFAAESIRLACKWGYEGVEPGETLSDSYFNSRMPVVMKRIAQGGVRLSMILNRVFGHPHEDSVAAT
;
A
#
# COMPACT_ATOMS: atom_id res chain seq x y z
N ALA A 1 64.02 48.72 -34.16
CA ALA A 1 62.96 49.58 -34.71
C ALA A 1 62.14 48.75 -35.69
N ALA A 2 60.80 48.83 -35.61
CA ALA A 2 59.77 48.17 -36.45
C ALA A 2 59.80 46.62 -36.43
N MET A 3 58.85 45.90 -35.81
CA MET A 3 57.43 45.70 -36.17
C MET A 3 57.20 45.29 -37.63
N GLY A 4 56.70 44.07 -37.80
CA GLY A 4 56.18 43.52 -39.05
C GLY A 4 55.62 42.13 -38.76
N GLY A 5 54.34 42.07 -38.37
CA GLY A 5 53.60 40.83 -38.28
C GLY A 5 53.13 40.37 -39.66
N PHE A 6 53.02 39.05 -39.84
CA PHE A 6 52.09 38.42 -40.77
C PHE A 6 51.72 37.04 -40.24
N ASP A 7 50.41 36.78 -40.27
CA ASP A 7 49.71 35.57 -39.85
C ASP A 7 50.19 34.30 -40.56
N LEU A 8 50.22 33.20 -39.81
CA LEU A 8 50.00 31.86 -40.35
C LEU A 8 49.09 31.07 -39.42
N SER A 9 47.91 30.77 -39.97
CA SER A 9 46.88 29.87 -39.47
C SER A 9 47.46 28.50 -39.07
N LEU A 10 47.23 28.09 -37.82
CA LEU A 10 47.36 26.70 -37.39
C LEU A 10 45.97 26.17 -37.02
N THR A 11 45.40 25.38 -37.92
CA THR A 11 44.20 24.58 -37.70
C THR A 11 44.47 23.55 -36.61
N GLY A 12 44.03 23.84 -35.38
CA GLY A 12 43.98 22.88 -34.28
C GLY A 12 42.68 22.09 -34.32
N THR A 13 42.72 20.86 -34.82
CA THR A 13 41.61 19.91 -34.73
C THR A 13 41.49 19.45 -33.28
N THR A 14 40.59 20.08 -32.51
CA THR A 14 40.30 19.66 -31.14
C THR A 14 39.56 18.33 -31.17
N LEU A 15 40.28 17.23 -30.95
CA LEU A 15 39.71 15.91 -30.73
C LEU A 15 38.95 15.93 -29.40
N VAL A 16 37.64 16.20 -29.45
CA VAL A 16 36.75 16.02 -28.31
C VAL A 16 36.59 14.52 -28.11
N VAL A 17 37.39 13.96 -27.21
CA VAL A 17 37.14 12.63 -26.66
C VAL A 17 35.87 12.74 -25.82
N LEU A 18 34.74 12.39 -26.43
CA LEU A 18 33.51 12.09 -25.70
C LEU A 18 33.82 10.89 -24.80
N LEU A 19 34.13 11.18 -23.54
CA LEU A 19 34.00 10.23 -22.46
C LEU A 19 32.52 9.89 -22.37
N LEU A 20 32.14 8.74 -22.95
CA LEU A 20 30.89 8.07 -22.65
C LEU A 20 30.90 7.74 -21.16
N VAL A 21 30.31 8.62 -20.36
CA VAL A 21 29.91 8.28 -19.00
C VAL A 21 28.85 7.18 -19.15
N PRO A 22 29.01 5.99 -18.54
CA PRO A 22 27.95 4.99 -18.54
C PRO A 22 26.75 5.62 -17.84
N GLY A 23 25.69 5.85 -18.61
CA GLY A 23 24.42 6.32 -18.08
C GLY A 23 23.86 5.26 -17.15
N ILE A 24 23.40 5.70 -15.99
CA ILE A 24 22.50 4.97 -15.10
C ILE A 24 21.31 4.57 -15.98
N LEU A 25 21.10 3.30 -16.26
CA LEU A 25 19.94 2.77 -16.97
C LEU A 25 19.16 1.90 -15.99
N GLY A 26 17.88 1.71 -16.26
CA GLY A 26 17.03 0.66 -15.71
C GLY A 26 17.64 -0.73 -15.87
N TRP A 27 16.80 -1.77 -15.87
CA TRP A 27 17.16 -2.91 -16.71
C TRP A 27 17.66 -2.41 -18.08
N GLY A 28 18.57 -3.14 -18.72
CA GLY A 28 18.89 -2.87 -20.11
C GLY A 28 17.63 -2.84 -20.99
N LYS A 29 17.73 -2.30 -22.19
CA LYS A 29 16.61 -2.23 -23.15
C LYS A 29 15.91 -3.59 -23.29
N GLU A 30 16.67 -4.67 -23.32
CA GLU A 30 16.20 -6.06 -23.40
C GLU A 30 15.39 -6.49 -22.17
N GLY A 31 15.81 -6.09 -20.96
CA GLY A 31 15.08 -6.43 -19.73
C GLY A 31 13.75 -5.70 -19.62
N HIS A 32 13.70 -4.40 -19.91
CA HIS A 32 12.43 -3.66 -19.98
C HIS A 32 11.50 -4.20 -21.06
N TYR A 33 12.05 -4.51 -22.24
CA TYR A 33 11.28 -5.13 -23.32
C TYR A 33 10.71 -6.46 -22.85
N ALA A 34 11.51 -7.34 -22.26
CA ALA A 34 11.06 -8.64 -21.75
C ALA A 34 9.96 -8.50 -20.68
N THR A 35 10.16 -7.64 -19.68
CA THR A 35 9.16 -7.39 -18.63
C THR A 35 7.81 -6.96 -19.22
N CYS A 36 7.81 -5.99 -20.14
CA CYS A 36 6.59 -5.50 -20.75
C CYS A 36 5.97 -6.51 -21.71
N LYS A 37 6.77 -7.26 -22.48
CA LYS A 37 6.28 -8.30 -23.39
C LYS A 37 5.64 -9.46 -22.62
N ILE A 38 6.22 -9.83 -21.48
CA ILE A 38 5.61 -10.80 -20.58
C ILE A 38 4.27 -10.23 -20.09
N ALA A 39 4.24 -8.98 -19.62
CA ALA A 39 3.01 -8.36 -19.10
C ALA A 39 1.87 -8.36 -20.13
N GLU A 40 2.14 -8.00 -21.39
CA GLU A 40 1.14 -8.03 -22.48
C GLU A 40 0.48 -9.40 -22.64
N GLY A 41 1.22 -10.49 -22.45
CA GLY A 41 0.70 -11.85 -22.53
C GLY A 41 -0.27 -12.23 -21.41
N TYR A 42 -0.35 -11.43 -20.33
CA TYR A 42 -1.22 -11.65 -19.17
C TYR A 42 -2.24 -10.52 -18.98
N LEU A 43 -2.35 -9.57 -19.92
CA LEU A 43 -3.40 -8.55 -19.89
C LEU A 43 -4.77 -9.17 -20.22
N THR A 44 -5.83 -8.73 -19.55
CA THR A 44 -7.19 -9.03 -19.99
C THR A 44 -7.49 -8.32 -21.31
N GLU A 45 -8.54 -8.74 -22.02
CA GLU A 45 -8.91 -8.12 -23.29
C GLU A 45 -9.19 -6.61 -23.14
N GLU A 46 -9.83 -6.22 -22.03
CA GLU A 46 -10.12 -4.82 -21.70
C GLU A 46 -8.86 -4.02 -21.43
N ALA A 47 -7.96 -4.54 -20.59
CA ALA A 47 -6.71 -3.89 -20.27
C ALA A 47 -5.81 -3.77 -21.49
N LEU A 48 -5.75 -4.81 -22.33
CA LEU A 48 -5.02 -4.77 -23.59
C LEU A 48 -5.58 -3.72 -24.56
N ALA A 49 -6.91 -3.60 -24.65
CA ALA A 49 -7.55 -2.58 -25.48
C ALA A 49 -7.26 -1.16 -24.96
N ALA A 50 -7.32 -0.95 -23.65
CA ALA A 50 -7.00 0.34 -23.01
C ALA A 50 -5.52 0.70 -23.16
N VAL A 51 -4.61 -0.26 -22.96
CA VAL A 51 -3.17 -0.07 -23.20
C VAL A 51 -2.94 0.34 -24.65
N ARG A 52 -3.51 -0.39 -25.62
CA ARG A 52 -3.35 -0.06 -27.05
C ARG A 52 -3.90 1.30 -27.44
N SER A 53 -4.99 1.75 -26.81
CA SER A 53 -5.56 3.08 -27.10
C SER A 53 -4.73 4.23 -26.52
N LEU A 54 -3.95 3.97 -25.47
CA LEU A 54 -3.03 4.94 -24.86
C LEU A 54 -1.66 4.98 -25.54
N LEU A 55 -1.25 3.92 -26.24
CA LEU A 55 0.06 3.86 -26.87
C LEU A 55 0.18 4.84 -28.05
N PRO A 56 1.37 5.46 -28.25
CA PRO A 56 1.61 6.30 -29.42
C PRO A 56 1.71 5.44 -30.69
N ASP A 57 1.36 6.01 -31.86
CA ASP A 57 1.38 5.29 -33.15
C ASP A 57 2.69 4.55 -33.44
N ARG A 58 3.83 5.15 -33.06
CA ARG A 58 5.19 4.56 -33.24
C ARG A 58 5.40 3.25 -32.49
N ALA A 59 4.57 2.94 -31.50
CA ALA A 59 4.62 1.70 -30.73
C ALA A 59 3.96 0.55 -31.49
N GLU A 60 3.19 0.83 -32.56
CA GLU A 60 2.48 -0.17 -33.38
C GLU A 60 1.62 -1.14 -32.55
N GLY A 61 1.08 -0.65 -31.42
CA GLY A 61 0.27 -1.43 -30.48
C GLY A 61 1.04 -2.39 -29.58
N ASP A 62 2.37 -2.28 -29.52
CA ASP A 62 3.28 -3.07 -28.66
C ASP A 62 3.85 -2.22 -27.53
N LEU A 63 3.42 -2.46 -26.29
CA LEU A 63 3.90 -1.79 -25.09
C LEU A 63 5.41 -2.01 -24.87
N ALA A 64 5.91 -3.20 -25.18
CA ALA A 64 7.32 -3.55 -24.98
C ALA A 64 8.25 -2.66 -25.82
N SER A 65 7.79 -2.21 -27.00
CA SER A 65 8.56 -1.33 -27.89
C SER A 65 8.89 0.04 -27.27
N VAL A 66 8.08 0.50 -26.31
CA VAL A 66 8.23 1.82 -25.67
C VAL A 66 8.64 1.75 -24.20
N CYS A 67 8.79 0.56 -23.62
CA CYS A 67 9.13 0.42 -22.21
C CYS A 67 10.54 0.87 -21.82
N SER A 68 11.42 1.14 -22.80
CA SER A 68 12.73 1.75 -22.54
C SER A 68 12.72 3.28 -22.68
N TRP A 69 11.59 3.89 -23.06
CA TRP A 69 11.51 5.34 -23.30
C TRP A 69 11.89 6.21 -22.09
N PRO A 70 11.51 5.89 -20.83
CA PRO A 70 11.94 6.69 -19.67
C PRO A 70 13.45 6.80 -19.50
N ASP A 71 14.20 5.75 -19.86
CA ASP A 71 15.66 5.78 -19.87
C ASP A 71 16.22 6.70 -20.95
N GLU A 72 15.59 6.75 -22.12
CA GLU A 72 16.00 7.63 -23.22
C GLU A 72 15.79 9.10 -22.87
N ILE A 73 14.69 9.44 -22.20
CA ILE A 73 14.32 10.83 -21.93
C ILE A 73 14.94 11.42 -20.68
N LYS A 74 15.30 10.65 -19.65
CA LYS A 74 15.80 11.21 -18.36
C LYS A 74 17.06 12.07 -18.49
N HIS A 75 17.81 11.91 -19.59
CA HIS A 75 18.98 12.74 -19.89
C HIS A 75 18.64 14.09 -20.56
N ASN A 76 17.44 14.21 -21.14
CA ASN A 76 16.94 15.47 -21.69
C ASN A 76 16.72 16.47 -20.55
N TYR A 77 17.19 17.70 -20.73
CA TYR A 77 17.07 18.79 -19.76
C TYR A 77 15.64 18.93 -19.17
N HIS A 78 14.61 18.81 -20.01
CA HIS A 78 13.21 18.94 -19.60
C HIS A 78 12.71 17.77 -18.72
N TRP A 79 13.41 16.64 -18.75
CA TRP A 79 13.02 15.38 -18.12
C TRP A 79 14.00 14.93 -17.03
N ARG A 80 15.05 15.71 -16.74
CA ARG A 80 16.04 15.39 -15.69
C ARG A 80 15.42 15.10 -14.33
N TRP A 81 14.24 15.66 -14.07
CA TRP A 81 13.48 15.41 -12.86
C TRP A 81 13.07 13.94 -12.69
N SER A 82 12.98 13.15 -13.77
CA SER A 82 12.64 11.73 -13.71
C SER A 82 13.82 10.85 -13.33
N SER A 83 15.07 11.34 -13.44
CA SER A 83 16.27 10.54 -13.15
C SER A 83 16.28 9.82 -11.79
N PRO A 84 15.94 10.47 -10.66
CA PRO A 84 15.90 9.77 -9.36
C PRO A 84 14.74 8.77 -9.24
N LEU A 85 13.78 8.78 -10.16
CA LEU A 85 12.63 7.87 -10.14
C LEU A 85 12.96 6.45 -10.61
N HIS A 86 14.18 6.20 -11.10
CA HIS A 86 14.58 4.88 -11.61
C HIS A 86 15.15 3.95 -10.54
N TYR A 87 15.42 4.45 -9.33
CA TYR A 87 16.09 3.67 -8.30
C TYR A 87 15.68 4.09 -6.88
N ILE A 88 16.22 3.38 -5.89
CA ILE A 88 16.16 3.66 -4.46
C ILE A 88 17.56 3.48 -3.89
N ASP A 89 18.01 4.50 -3.17
CA ASP A 89 19.21 4.46 -2.35
C ASP A 89 18.88 4.00 -0.93
N THR A 90 19.38 2.83 -0.55
CA THR A 90 19.28 2.27 0.81
C THR A 90 20.60 2.44 1.57
N PRO A 91 20.59 2.54 2.92
CA PRO A 91 21.80 2.60 3.71
C PRO A 91 22.70 1.39 3.47
N ASP A 92 23.99 1.67 3.32
CA ASP A 92 25.01 0.67 3.05
C ASP A 92 24.95 -0.51 4.04
N PHE A 93 25.08 -1.72 3.49
CA PHE A 93 25.13 -2.99 4.22
C PHE A 93 23.88 -3.33 5.07
N ARG A 94 22.83 -2.50 5.02
CA ARG A 94 21.62 -2.69 5.83
C ARG A 94 20.69 -3.75 5.26
N CYS A 95 20.74 -3.99 3.94
CA CYS A 95 19.98 -5.02 3.24
C CYS A 95 18.47 -5.00 3.52
N ASN A 96 17.90 -3.82 3.75
CA ASN A 96 16.47 -3.63 3.90
C ASN A 96 16.04 -2.30 3.31
N TYR A 97 14.79 -2.26 2.90
CA TYR A 97 14.13 -1.09 2.39
C TYR A 97 13.10 -0.60 3.41
N LYS A 98 13.02 0.72 3.61
CA LYS A 98 11.92 1.38 4.33
C LYS A 98 11.55 2.65 3.58
N TYR A 99 10.32 2.71 3.05
CA TYR A 99 9.86 3.81 2.19
C TYR A 99 10.14 5.20 2.76
N CYS A 100 9.76 5.46 4.02
CA CYS A 100 9.99 6.76 4.67
C CYS A 100 11.47 7.17 4.77
N ARG A 101 12.36 6.19 4.91
CA ARG A 101 13.80 6.41 5.07
C ARG A 101 14.45 6.60 3.71
N ASP A 102 14.11 5.77 2.74
CA ASP A 102 14.90 5.55 1.52
C ASP A 102 14.28 6.17 0.26
N CYS A 103 12.97 6.42 0.24
CA CYS A 103 12.31 6.97 -0.96
C CYS A 103 12.44 8.49 -1.01
N HIS A 104 13.59 8.97 -1.47
CA HIS A 104 13.85 10.38 -1.74
C HIS A 104 14.94 10.57 -2.77
N ASP A 105 15.01 11.75 -3.39
CA ASP A 105 16.14 12.11 -4.25
C ASP A 105 17.37 12.53 -3.42
N SER A 106 18.48 12.83 -4.11
CA SER A 106 19.73 13.28 -3.48
C SER A 106 19.62 14.62 -2.73
N SER A 107 18.54 15.40 -2.97
CA SER A 107 18.23 16.62 -2.23
C SER A 107 17.31 16.37 -1.03
N GLY A 108 16.94 15.12 -0.77
CA GLY A 108 16.05 14.72 0.32
C GLY A 108 14.56 14.96 0.03
N GLN A 109 14.19 15.30 -1.21
CA GLN A 109 12.78 15.43 -1.58
C GLN A 109 12.13 14.04 -1.56
N LYS A 110 11.14 13.87 -0.68
CA LYS A 110 10.42 12.62 -0.47
C LYS A 110 9.64 12.20 -1.73
N ASP A 111 9.37 10.89 -1.82
CA ASP A 111 8.62 10.23 -2.90
C ASP A 111 9.30 10.24 -4.28
N ARG A 112 10.50 10.81 -4.37
CA ARG A 112 11.30 10.85 -5.60
C ARG A 112 12.22 9.63 -5.71
N CYS A 113 11.60 8.47 -5.79
CA CYS A 113 12.26 7.19 -6.00
C CYS A 113 11.36 6.26 -6.85
N VAL A 114 11.84 5.08 -7.24
CA VAL A 114 11.06 4.16 -8.08
C VAL A 114 9.74 3.69 -7.48
N THR A 115 9.66 3.45 -6.17
CA THR A 115 8.38 3.05 -5.56
C THR A 115 7.38 4.20 -5.50
N GLY A 116 7.85 5.43 -5.21
CA GLY A 116 6.99 6.61 -5.24
C GLY A 116 6.48 6.90 -6.65
N ALA A 117 7.31 6.67 -7.67
CA ALA A 117 6.93 6.78 -9.07
C ALA A 117 5.86 5.75 -9.47
N ILE A 118 6.01 4.48 -9.07
CA ILE A 118 5.00 3.44 -9.29
C ILE A 118 3.65 3.87 -8.70
N TYR A 119 3.61 4.28 -7.42
CA TYR A 119 2.38 4.74 -6.79
C TYR A 119 1.75 5.94 -7.53
N ASN A 120 2.57 6.93 -7.89
CA ASN A 120 2.11 8.13 -8.58
C ASN A 120 1.47 7.80 -9.94
N TYR A 121 2.15 7.04 -10.80
CA TYR A 121 1.65 6.75 -12.15
C TYR A 121 0.53 5.72 -12.17
N THR A 122 0.47 4.80 -11.20
CA THR A 122 -0.73 3.99 -10.95
C THR A 122 -1.93 4.88 -10.66
N MET A 123 -1.80 5.86 -9.76
CA MET A 123 -2.89 6.78 -9.42
C MET A 123 -3.32 7.64 -10.61
N GLN A 124 -2.38 8.17 -11.40
CA GLN A 124 -2.71 8.98 -12.59
C GLN A 124 -3.53 8.19 -13.61
N LEU A 125 -3.16 6.92 -13.86
CA LEU A 125 -3.89 6.05 -14.78
C LEU A 125 -5.29 5.70 -14.24
N MET A 126 -5.41 5.42 -12.94
CA MET A 126 -6.72 5.16 -12.31
C MET A 126 -7.64 6.37 -12.39
N SER A 127 -7.18 7.55 -11.98
CA SER A 127 -7.98 8.78 -11.99
C SER A 127 -8.35 9.22 -13.41
N GLY A 128 -7.44 9.07 -14.37
CA GLY A 128 -7.69 9.40 -15.76
C GLY A 128 -8.61 8.42 -16.49
N HIS A 129 -8.58 7.14 -16.12
CA HIS A 129 -9.45 6.12 -16.73
C HIS A 129 -10.90 6.20 -16.23
N SER A 130 -11.09 6.54 -14.95
CA SER A 130 -12.40 6.60 -14.29
C SER A 130 -13.11 7.96 -14.41
N ASP A 131 -12.50 8.93 -15.10
CA ASP A 131 -13.00 10.32 -15.25
C ASP A 131 -13.30 11.04 -13.91
N LEU A 132 -12.71 10.56 -12.80
CA LEU A 132 -12.99 11.01 -11.42
C LEU A 132 -12.51 12.44 -11.14
N ASP A 133 -11.63 13.02 -11.97
CA ASP A 133 -11.14 14.39 -11.80
C ASP A 133 -11.06 15.15 -13.14
N SER A 134 -12.20 15.68 -13.59
CA SER A 134 -12.32 16.48 -14.82
C SER A 134 -11.50 17.78 -14.85
N LYS A 135 -10.79 18.13 -13.76
CA LYS A 135 -9.99 19.37 -13.63
C LYS A 135 -8.50 19.20 -13.88
N MET A 136 -7.93 17.99 -13.82
CA MET A 136 -6.51 17.74 -14.11
C MET A 136 -6.34 16.80 -15.33
N LYS A 137 -5.82 17.35 -16.44
CA LYS A 137 -5.49 16.56 -17.63
C LYS A 137 -4.10 15.92 -17.47
N TYR A 138 -4.04 14.71 -16.93
CA TYR A 138 -2.82 13.90 -16.96
C TYR A 138 -2.51 13.43 -18.39
N ASN A 139 -1.22 13.28 -18.72
CA ASN A 139 -0.83 12.59 -19.93
C ASN A 139 -0.78 11.07 -19.65
N LEU A 140 -1.88 10.39 -19.95
CA LEU A 140 -2.04 8.96 -19.63
C LEU A 140 -1.10 8.06 -20.44
N THR A 141 -0.68 8.49 -21.63
CA THR A 141 0.35 7.78 -22.42
C THR A 141 1.69 7.80 -21.67
N GLU A 142 2.10 8.96 -21.16
CA GLU A 142 3.33 9.07 -20.36
C GLU A 142 3.20 8.27 -19.06
N ALA A 143 2.05 8.36 -18.38
CA ALA A 143 1.82 7.61 -17.14
C ALA A 143 1.93 6.10 -17.35
N LEU A 144 1.35 5.57 -18.43
CA LEU A 144 1.48 4.16 -18.82
C LEU A 144 2.94 3.79 -19.05
N MET A 145 3.65 4.56 -19.88
CA MET A 145 5.04 4.26 -20.25
C MET A 145 5.99 4.35 -19.05
N PHE A 146 5.79 5.33 -18.16
CA PHE A 146 6.54 5.44 -16.91
C PHE A 146 6.23 4.29 -15.95
N LEU A 147 4.96 3.98 -15.71
CA LEU A 147 4.58 2.89 -14.83
C LEU A 147 5.18 1.56 -15.30
N SER A 148 5.04 1.23 -16.59
CA SER A 148 5.55 0.00 -17.16
C SER A 148 7.08 -0.13 -17.03
N HIS A 149 7.80 0.98 -17.22
CA HIS A 149 9.24 1.03 -17.01
C HIS A 149 9.64 0.85 -15.55
N PHE A 150 9.03 1.62 -14.63
CA PHE A 150 9.40 1.62 -13.22
C PHE A 150 9.05 0.31 -12.51
N VAL A 151 8.02 -0.40 -12.94
CA VAL A 151 7.78 -1.78 -12.49
C VAL A 151 8.92 -2.71 -12.92
N GLY A 152 9.53 -2.49 -14.09
CA GLY A 152 10.78 -3.14 -14.46
C GLY A 152 11.92 -2.77 -13.50
N ASP A 153 12.19 -1.48 -13.32
CA ASP A 153 13.30 -0.97 -12.48
C ASP A 153 13.25 -1.49 -11.06
N VAL A 154 12.10 -1.41 -10.40
CA VAL A 154 11.98 -1.88 -9.01
C VAL A 154 12.26 -3.38 -8.88
N HIS A 155 12.14 -4.16 -9.98
CA HIS A 155 12.47 -5.58 -10.00
C HIS A 155 13.93 -5.89 -10.28
N GLN A 156 14.72 -4.93 -10.78
CA GLN A 156 16.17 -5.06 -10.92
C GLN A 156 16.80 -4.94 -9.51
N PRO A 157 17.44 -6.00 -8.96
CA PRO A 157 17.97 -5.97 -7.60
C PRO A 157 18.88 -4.77 -7.27
N LEU A 158 19.78 -4.39 -8.17
CA LEU A 158 20.72 -3.28 -7.97
C LEU A 158 20.10 -1.89 -8.17
N HIS A 159 18.82 -1.78 -8.52
CA HIS A 159 18.07 -0.52 -8.49
C HIS A 159 17.53 -0.19 -7.11
N VAL A 160 17.57 -1.14 -6.17
CA VAL A 160 17.19 -0.95 -4.77
C VAL A 160 18.35 -1.44 -3.92
N SER A 161 19.31 -0.57 -3.66
CA SER A 161 20.68 -0.98 -3.35
C SER A 161 21.44 0.11 -2.58
N PHE A 162 22.75 -0.03 -2.39
CA PHE A 162 23.50 0.82 -1.46
C PHE A 162 23.84 2.19 -2.04
N THR A 163 23.62 3.24 -1.23
CA THR A 163 23.98 4.62 -1.58
C THR A 163 25.47 4.77 -1.88
N GLY A 164 26.33 4.17 -1.05
CA GLY A 164 27.77 4.35 -1.11
C GLY A 164 28.44 3.79 -2.36
N ASP A 165 27.77 2.87 -3.07
CA ASP A 165 28.27 2.31 -4.33
C ASP A 165 27.43 2.67 -5.56
N GLU A 166 26.45 3.57 -5.40
CA GLU A 166 25.48 3.97 -6.42
C GLU A 166 24.82 2.75 -7.06
N GLY A 167 24.41 1.79 -6.23
CA GLY A 167 23.85 0.51 -6.67
C GLY A 167 24.78 -0.36 -7.48
N GLY A 168 26.06 -0.38 -7.11
CA GLY A 168 27.10 -1.16 -7.78
C GLY A 168 27.67 -0.49 -9.04
N ASN A 169 27.24 0.74 -9.38
CA ASN A 169 27.81 1.49 -10.50
C ASN A 169 29.28 1.82 -10.29
N THR A 170 29.70 2.03 -9.03
CA THR A 170 31.11 2.30 -8.69
C THR A 170 31.94 1.03 -8.47
N ILE A 171 31.30 -0.16 -8.41
CA ILE A 171 32.00 -1.44 -8.26
C ILE A 171 32.47 -1.93 -9.63
N ILE A 172 33.70 -1.55 -9.98
CA ILE A 172 34.32 -1.94 -11.25
C ILE A 172 34.71 -3.42 -11.22
N VAL A 173 34.21 -4.20 -12.18
CA VAL A 173 34.49 -5.64 -12.33
C VAL A 173 34.87 -5.97 -13.76
N ARG A 174 35.18 -7.24 -14.03
CA ARG A 174 35.25 -7.79 -15.39
C ARG A 174 34.16 -8.82 -15.58
N TRP A 175 33.31 -8.64 -16.58
CA TRP A 175 32.44 -9.71 -17.08
C TRP A 175 33.22 -10.53 -18.10
N TYR A 176 33.68 -11.72 -17.69
CA TYR A 176 34.68 -12.50 -18.40
C TYR A 176 35.91 -11.63 -18.76
N ARG A 177 36.10 -11.33 -20.05
CA ARG A 177 37.23 -10.53 -20.54
C ARG A 177 36.93 -9.05 -20.66
N ARG A 178 35.68 -8.58 -20.46
CA ARG A 178 35.28 -7.18 -20.67
C ARG A 178 35.24 -6.44 -19.33
N LYS A 179 35.89 -5.27 -19.25
CA LYS A 179 35.79 -4.39 -18.08
C LYS A 179 34.42 -3.70 -18.07
N THR A 180 33.76 -3.65 -16.92
CA THR A 180 32.43 -3.08 -16.73
C THR A 180 32.24 -2.69 -15.24
N ASN A 181 31.01 -2.38 -14.81
CA ASN A 181 30.63 -2.27 -13.40
C ASN A 181 29.58 -3.33 -13.03
N LEU A 182 29.36 -3.54 -11.73
CA LEU A 182 28.45 -4.57 -11.23
C LEU A 182 26.98 -4.30 -11.63
N HIS A 183 26.56 -3.04 -11.65
CA HIS A 183 25.21 -2.64 -12.04
C HIS A 183 24.87 -3.10 -13.47
N HIS A 184 25.72 -2.73 -14.43
CA HIS A 184 25.59 -3.09 -15.85
C HIS A 184 25.65 -4.62 -16.10
N VAL A 185 26.31 -5.38 -15.22
CA VAL A 185 26.27 -6.85 -15.30
C VAL A 185 24.84 -7.36 -15.09
N TRP A 186 24.11 -6.79 -14.14
CA TRP A 186 22.73 -7.15 -13.85
C TRP A 186 21.75 -6.57 -14.88
N ASP A 187 21.92 -5.33 -15.32
CA ASP A 187 21.03 -4.71 -16.32
C ASP A 187 21.08 -5.40 -17.68
N ASN A 188 22.28 -5.75 -18.14
CA ASN A 188 22.51 -6.17 -19.52
C ASN A 188 23.23 -7.51 -19.60
N MET A 189 24.40 -7.64 -18.98
CA MET A 189 25.35 -8.67 -19.41
C MET A 189 24.93 -10.09 -19.06
N ILE A 190 24.18 -10.30 -17.97
CA ILE A 190 23.58 -11.61 -17.67
C ILE A 190 22.55 -11.98 -18.73
N ILE A 191 21.64 -11.06 -19.10
CA ILE A 191 20.61 -11.29 -20.12
C ILE A 191 21.25 -11.55 -21.49
N GLU A 192 22.18 -10.70 -21.93
CA GLU A 192 22.92 -10.88 -23.20
C GLU A 192 23.65 -12.22 -23.26
N SER A 193 24.29 -12.62 -22.15
CA SER A 193 25.03 -13.89 -22.08
C SER A 193 24.08 -15.09 -22.12
N ALA A 194 22.92 -14.99 -21.47
CA ALA A 194 21.88 -16.02 -21.50
C ALA A 194 21.28 -16.16 -22.89
N MET A 195 20.90 -15.05 -23.53
CA MET A 195 20.42 -15.03 -24.90
C MET A 195 21.40 -15.73 -25.83
N LYS A 196 22.68 -15.37 -25.76
CA LYS A 196 23.73 -15.97 -26.59
C LYS A 196 23.94 -17.46 -26.31
N SER A 197 23.89 -17.87 -25.05
CA SER A 197 24.29 -19.23 -24.63
C SER A 197 23.14 -20.24 -24.70
N PHE A 198 21.90 -19.81 -24.48
CA PHE A 198 20.75 -20.70 -24.29
C PHE A 198 19.58 -20.42 -25.23
N TYR A 199 19.52 -19.23 -25.85
CA TYR A 199 18.33 -18.78 -26.61
C TYR A 199 18.67 -18.31 -28.03
N ASN A 200 19.72 -18.85 -28.65
CA ASN A 200 20.12 -18.56 -30.03
C ASN A 200 20.30 -17.06 -30.35
N SER A 201 20.70 -16.25 -29.36
CA SER A 201 20.78 -14.78 -29.44
C SER A 201 19.46 -14.09 -29.78
N ASP A 202 18.33 -14.72 -29.45
CA ASP A 202 16.99 -14.20 -29.68
C ASP A 202 16.24 -13.94 -28.37
N LEU A 203 15.81 -12.69 -28.18
CA LEU A 203 15.12 -12.27 -26.97
C LEU A 203 13.69 -12.86 -26.93
N ALA A 204 13.05 -13.04 -28.09
CA ALA A 204 11.71 -13.62 -28.14
C ALA A 204 11.71 -15.07 -27.65
N THR A 205 12.71 -15.87 -28.04
CA THR A 205 12.92 -17.24 -27.54
C THR A 205 13.13 -17.27 -26.02
N MET A 206 13.91 -16.33 -25.47
CA MET A 206 14.11 -16.21 -24.02
C MET A 206 12.80 -15.85 -23.29
N ILE A 207 12.05 -14.87 -23.80
CA ILE A 207 10.74 -14.47 -23.25
C ILE A 207 9.77 -15.66 -23.27
N GLN A 208 9.73 -16.41 -24.37
CA GLN A 208 8.88 -17.59 -24.48
C GLN A 208 9.27 -18.66 -23.45
N ALA A 209 10.57 -18.91 -23.23
CA ALA A 209 11.03 -19.84 -22.21
C ALA A 209 10.63 -19.39 -20.80
N ILE A 210 10.74 -18.09 -20.50
CA ILE A 210 10.29 -17.51 -19.23
C ILE A 210 8.77 -17.68 -19.07
N GLN A 211 7.98 -17.39 -20.11
CA GLN A 211 6.52 -17.57 -20.09
C GLN A 211 6.12 -19.03 -19.88
N ASN A 212 6.83 -19.98 -20.51
CA ASN A 212 6.60 -21.40 -20.29
C ASN A 212 6.82 -21.77 -18.81
N ASN A 213 7.91 -21.29 -18.19
CA ASN A 213 8.16 -21.51 -16.75
C ASN A 213 7.07 -20.89 -15.86
N ILE A 214 6.49 -19.75 -16.24
CA ILE A 214 5.35 -19.13 -15.52
C ILE A 214 4.12 -20.05 -15.55
N THR A 215 3.88 -20.76 -16.67
CA THR A 215 2.73 -21.66 -16.84
C THR A 215 2.97 -23.11 -16.41
N ASP A 216 4.21 -23.50 -16.14
CA ASP A 216 4.59 -24.87 -15.79
C ASP A 216 4.42 -25.14 -14.28
N THR A 217 3.78 -26.27 -13.96
CA THR A 217 3.60 -26.77 -12.58
C THR A 217 4.92 -27.08 -11.88
N ASP A 218 5.94 -27.53 -12.62
CA ASP A 218 7.30 -27.75 -12.09
C ASP A 218 8.15 -26.47 -12.11
N GLY A 219 7.61 -25.39 -12.69
CA GLY A 219 8.21 -24.05 -12.77
C GLY A 219 7.68 -23.12 -11.68
N TRP A 220 6.98 -22.06 -12.09
CA TRP A 220 6.50 -20.99 -11.21
C TRP A 220 4.98 -20.88 -11.14
N LEU A 221 4.21 -21.78 -11.74
CA LEU A 221 2.75 -21.67 -11.80
C LEU A 221 2.09 -21.45 -10.43
N THR A 222 2.58 -22.13 -9.39
CA THR A 222 2.09 -21.98 -8.01
C THR A 222 2.46 -20.62 -7.39
N ASP A 223 3.61 -20.08 -7.76
CA ASP A 223 4.11 -18.78 -7.33
C ASP A 223 3.35 -17.60 -7.99
N VAL A 224 2.85 -17.76 -9.23
CA VAL A 224 2.21 -16.66 -10.00
C VAL A 224 1.07 -16.00 -9.24
N SER A 225 0.22 -16.80 -8.60
CA SER A 225 -0.88 -16.29 -7.78
C SER A 225 -0.39 -15.36 -6.66
N SER A 226 0.73 -15.71 -6.02
CA SER A 226 1.36 -14.88 -4.99
C SER A 226 2.03 -13.64 -5.55
N TRP A 227 2.54 -13.68 -6.79
CA TRP A 227 3.16 -12.53 -7.43
C TRP A 227 2.13 -11.51 -7.90
N ALA A 228 1.03 -11.99 -8.49
CA ALA A 228 -0.07 -11.17 -8.99
C ALA A 228 -0.92 -10.60 -7.84
N ASN A 229 -0.95 -11.28 -6.69
CA ASN A 229 -1.67 -10.81 -5.52
C ASN A 229 -0.90 -9.70 -4.80
N CYS A 230 -1.35 -8.46 -4.97
CA CYS A 230 -0.90 -7.35 -4.16
C CYS A 230 -1.68 -7.34 -2.85
N THR A 231 -1.03 -7.72 -1.74
CA THR A 231 -1.68 -7.89 -0.43
C THR A 231 -1.88 -6.58 0.35
N SER A 232 -1.25 -5.48 -0.07
CA SER A 232 -1.65 -4.14 0.36
C SER A 232 -2.85 -3.71 -0.47
N ASP A 233 -3.93 -3.20 0.13
CA ASP A 233 -5.21 -2.79 -0.50
C ASP A 233 -5.09 -1.71 -1.61
N GLY A 234 -3.89 -1.41 -2.12
CA GLY A 234 -3.63 -0.55 -3.27
C GLY A 234 -3.45 -1.34 -4.57
N THR A 235 -3.72 -0.69 -5.70
CA THR A 235 -3.57 -1.26 -7.05
C THR A 235 -2.12 -1.63 -7.42
N ALA A 236 -1.11 -1.15 -6.67
CA ALA A 236 0.30 -1.53 -6.83
C ALA A 236 1.01 -1.77 -5.49
N CYS A 237 1.91 -2.76 -5.42
CA CYS A 237 2.66 -3.18 -4.22
C CYS A 237 4.15 -2.81 -4.29
N ALA A 238 4.46 -1.54 -4.52
CA ALA A 238 5.85 -1.14 -4.81
C ALA A 238 6.84 -1.45 -3.67
N GLU A 239 6.44 -1.31 -2.40
CA GLU A 239 7.32 -1.55 -1.24
C GLU A 239 7.79 -3.01 -1.07
N PRO A 240 6.90 -4.03 -1.15
CA PRO A 240 7.32 -5.43 -1.22
C PRO A 240 8.30 -5.70 -2.37
N TYR A 241 8.07 -5.13 -3.56
CA TYR A 241 8.92 -5.36 -4.73
C TYR A 241 10.34 -4.84 -4.48
N ALA A 242 10.45 -3.63 -3.90
CA ALA A 242 11.72 -3.03 -3.51
C ALA A 242 12.41 -3.84 -2.39
N SER A 243 11.65 -4.31 -1.40
CA SER A 243 12.18 -5.14 -0.31
C SER A 243 12.76 -6.47 -0.80
N GLU A 244 12.13 -7.10 -1.78
CA GLU A 244 12.67 -8.28 -2.46
C GLU A 244 13.96 -7.96 -3.23
N SER A 245 13.99 -6.83 -3.96
CA SER A 245 15.15 -6.41 -4.74
C SER A 245 16.39 -6.18 -3.88
N ILE A 246 16.30 -5.43 -2.78
CA ILE A 246 17.44 -5.24 -1.87
C ILE A 246 17.89 -6.54 -1.21
N ASN A 247 16.98 -7.46 -0.90
CA ASN A 247 17.33 -8.78 -0.37
C ASN A 247 18.15 -9.57 -1.40
N LEU A 248 17.71 -9.58 -2.66
CA LEU A 248 18.40 -10.26 -3.76
C LEU A 248 19.73 -9.58 -4.10
N ALA A 249 19.82 -8.26 -4.03
CA ALA A 249 21.06 -7.52 -4.21
C ALA A 249 22.11 -7.98 -3.18
N CYS A 250 21.76 -8.01 -1.90
CA CYS A 250 22.64 -8.47 -0.85
C CYS A 250 22.98 -9.97 -0.94
N LYS A 251 21.98 -10.81 -1.22
CA LYS A 251 22.16 -12.27 -1.23
C LYS A 251 22.93 -12.76 -2.44
N PHE A 252 22.75 -12.11 -3.60
CA PHE A 252 23.26 -12.58 -4.88
C PHE A 252 24.17 -11.57 -5.58
N ALA A 253 23.76 -10.31 -5.74
CA ALA A 253 24.49 -9.33 -6.55
C ALA A 253 25.86 -8.99 -5.95
N TYR A 254 25.88 -8.49 -4.71
CA TYR A 254 27.13 -8.11 -4.04
C TYR A 254 27.99 -9.30 -3.64
N ARG A 255 27.39 -10.48 -3.45
CA ARG A 255 28.10 -11.68 -2.99
C ARG A 255 29.10 -12.17 -4.03
N ASN A 256 30.38 -12.16 -3.67
CA ASN A 256 31.53 -12.53 -4.51
C ASN A 256 31.79 -11.57 -5.70
N ALA A 257 31.24 -10.36 -5.66
CA ALA A 257 31.47 -9.33 -6.67
C ALA A 257 32.20 -8.11 -6.07
N THR A 258 33.46 -8.30 -5.66
CA THR A 258 34.30 -7.21 -5.16
C THR A 258 34.94 -6.42 -6.30
N ALA A 259 35.31 -5.17 -6.05
CA ALA A 259 35.99 -4.34 -7.04
C ALA A 259 37.28 -5.03 -7.55
N GLY A 260 37.46 -5.06 -8.87
CA GLY A 260 38.56 -5.71 -9.58
C GLY A 260 38.35 -7.22 -9.86
N SER A 261 37.30 -7.84 -9.30
CA SER A 261 37.00 -9.25 -9.55
C SER A 261 36.62 -9.52 -11.02
N THR A 262 36.79 -10.78 -11.44
CA THR A 262 36.30 -11.28 -12.73
C THR A 262 35.12 -12.21 -12.47
N LEU A 263 33.96 -11.83 -12.98
CA LEU A 263 32.72 -12.59 -12.93
C LEU A 263 32.63 -13.44 -14.21
N GLY A 264 32.65 -14.76 -14.04
CA GLY A 264 32.55 -15.74 -15.12
C GLY A 264 31.39 -16.71 -14.88
N ASP A 265 31.52 -17.95 -15.37
CA ASP A 265 30.43 -18.94 -15.37
C ASP A 265 29.81 -19.18 -13.99
N ASP A 266 30.62 -19.28 -12.93
CA ASP A 266 30.11 -19.47 -11.57
C ASP A 266 29.15 -18.36 -11.13
N TYR A 267 29.48 -17.11 -11.44
CA TYR A 267 28.63 -15.96 -11.13
C TYR A 267 27.42 -15.93 -12.07
N PHE A 268 27.63 -16.13 -13.37
CA PHE A 268 26.59 -16.12 -14.38
C PHE A 268 25.49 -17.16 -14.11
N LEU A 269 25.85 -18.44 -14.02
CA LEU A 269 24.91 -19.55 -13.91
C LEU A 269 24.13 -19.53 -12.59
N SER A 270 24.74 -19.03 -11.51
CA SER A 270 24.06 -18.94 -10.22
C SER A 270 23.12 -17.74 -10.09
N ARG A 271 23.26 -16.70 -10.93
CA ARG A 271 22.44 -15.48 -10.90
C ARG A 271 21.41 -15.43 -12.02
N LEU A 272 21.64 -16.14 -13.12
CA LEU A 272 20.69 -16.20 -14.24
C LEU A 272 19.26 -16.59 -13.79
N PRO A 273 19.05 -17.64 -12.98
CA PRO A 273 17.69 -17.97 -12.51
C PRO A 273 17.05 -16.87 -11.66
N VAL A 274 17.84 -16.05 -10.97
CA VAL A 274 17.35 -14.90 -10.21
C VAL A 274 16.90 -13.80 -11.17
N VAL A 275 17.70 -13.48 -12.19
CA VAL A 275 17.37 -12.49 -13.22
C VAL A 275 16.10 -12.88 -13.97
N GLU A 276 16.00 -14.13 -14.45
CA GLU A 276 14.81 -14.62 -15.16
C GLU A 276 13.56 -14.57 -14.28
N LYS A 277 13.68 -14.95 -13.00
CA LYS A 277 12.57 -14.84 -12.04
C LYS A 277 12.15 -13.38 -11.82
N ARG A 278 13.07 -12.42 -11.78
CA ARG A 278 12.74 -11.00 -11.63
C ARG A 278 12.09 -10.39 -12.87
N LEU A 279 12.52 -10.79 -14.07
CA LEU A 279 11.84 -10.41 -15.32
C LEU A 279 10.40 -10.94 -15.34
N ALA A 280 10.19 -12.20 -14.94
CA ALA A 280 8.88 -12.83 -14.82
C ALA A 280 7.98 -12.13 -13.79
N GLN A 281 8.50 -11.90 -12.59
CA GLN A 281 7.78 -11.20 -11.52
C GLN A 281 7.37 -9.79 -11.95
N GLY A 282 8.29 -9.03 -12.56
CA GLY A 282 7.98 -7.70 -13.09
C GLY A 282 6.85 -7.72 -14.11
N GLY A 283 6.88 -8.68 -15.05
CA GLY A 283 5.85 -8.80 -16.08
C GLY A 283 4.48 -9.20 -15.52
N VAL A 284 4.43 -10.23 -14.66
CA VAL A 284 3.18 -10.67 -14.01
C VAL A 284 2.58 -9.57 -13.14
N ARG A 285 3.40 -8.85 -12.37
CA ARG A 285 2.94 -7.75 -11.51
C ARG A 285 2.49 -6.55 -12.30
N LEU A 286 3.18 -6.19 -13.38
CA LEU A 286 2.74 -5.12 -14.28
C LEU A 286 1.38 -5.46 -14.90
N ALA A 287 1.19 -6.70 -15.38
CA ALA A 287 -0.09 -7.15 -15.90
C ALA A 287 -1.20 -7.07 -14.84
N ALA A 288 -0.94 -7.54 -13.62
CA ALA A 288 -1.90 -7.47 -12.51
C ALA A 288 -2.31 -6.02 -12.18
N ILE A 289 -1.34 -5.10 -12.13
CA ILE A 289 -1.59 -3.67 -11.91
C ILE A 289 -2.47 -3.11 -13.04
N LEU A 290 -2.09 -3.30 -14.30
CA LEU A 290 -2.83 -2.75 -15.45
C LEU A 290 -4.22 -3.37 -15.60
N ASN A 291 -4.36 -4.68 -15.35
CA ASN A 291 -5.65 -5.37 -15.32
C ASN A 291 -6.57 -4.80 -14.24
N SER A 292 -6.02 -4.51 -13.05
CA SER A 292 -6.80 -3.88 -11.98
C SER A 292 -7.24 -2.47 -12.37
N ILE A 293 -6.35 -1.65 -12.95
CA ILE A 293 -6.64 -0.28 -13.38
C ILE A 293 -7.74 -0.24 -14.46
N PHE A 294 -7.64 -1.10 -15.48
CA PHE A 294 -8.49 -1.06 -16.68
C PHE A 294 -9.61 -2.09 -16.68
N SER A 295 -9.85 -2.77 -15.56
CA SER A 295 -11.00 -3.67 -15.44
C SER A 295 -12.30 -2.89 -15.63
N SER A 296 -13.10 -3.30 -16.62
CA SER A 296 -14.45 -2.75 -16.76
C SER A 296 -15.30 -3.22 -15.59
N ARG A 297 -15.77 -2.31 -14.74
CA ARG A 297 -17.03 -2.59 -14.03
C ARG A 297 -18.12 -2.46 -15.08
N THR A 298 -18.45 -3.57 -15.74
CA THR A 298 -19.57 -3.67 -16.67
C THR A 298 -20.83 -3.15 -15.97
N LEU A 299 -21.27 -1.96 -16.39
CA LEU A 299 -22.64 -1.49 -16.17
C LEU A 299 -23.55 -2.55 -16.80
N LEU A 300 -24.16 -3.39 -15.98
CA LEU A 300 -25.24 -4.29 -16.39
C LEU A 300 -26.46 -3.42 -16.77
N SER A 301 -26.47 -2.93 -18.01
CA SER A 301 -27.70 -2.55 -18.67
C SER A 301 -28.44 -3.84 -19.05
N LEU A 302 -29.44 -4.17 -18.24
CA LEU A 302 -30.70 -4.85 -18.59
C LEU A 302 -30.69 -5.67 -19.89
N PHE A 303 -30.77 -7.00 -19.81
CA PHE A 303 -31.86 -7.82 -20.38
C PHE A 303 -31.62 -9.33 -20.19
N SER A 304 -32.64 -9.98 -19.62
CA SER A 304 -33.05 -11.39 -19.76
C SER A 304 -32.44 -12.48 -18.84
N PRO A 305 -33.26 -13.22 -18.08
CA PRO A 305 -32.82 -14.31 -17.21
C PRO A 305 -32.84 -15.63 -17.97
N CYS A 306 -31.68 -16.28 -18.12
CA CYS A 306 -31.65 -17.74 -18.25
C CYS A 306 -30.27 -18.31 -17.94
N LEU A 307 -30.30 -19.47 -17.30
CA LEU A 307 -29.23 -20.44 -17.10
C LEU A 307 -28.27 -20.22 -15.91
N VAL A 308 -28.77 -20.70 -14.77
CA VAL A 308 -28.01 -21.42 -13.73
C VAL A 308 -27.02 -22.42 -14.37
N LEU A 309 -25.74 -22.38 -13.98
CA LEU A 309 -24.97 -23.59 -13.63
C LEU A 309 -23.60 -23.25 -12.99
N PHE A 310 -23.44 -23.72 -11.74
CA PHE A 310 -22.25 -24.13 -11.00
C PHE A 310 -20.84 -23.68 -11.44
N LEU A 311 -20.09 -23.12 -10.49
CA LEU A 311 -18.86 -23.75 -9.98
C LEU A 311 -18.42 -23.06 -8.67
N GLY A 312 -18.64 -23.74 -7.55
CA GLY A 312 -18.03 -23.40 -6.27
C GLY A 312 -16.57 -23.80 -6.28
N LEU A 313 -15.69 -22.85 -5.98
CA LEU A 313 -14.29 -23.10 -5.64
C LEU A 313 -13.96 -22.28 -4.40
N ALA A 314 -13.62 -23.01 -3.34
CA ALA A 314 -13.34 -22.50 -2.00
C ALA A 314 -12.09 -21.62 -1.99
N PHE A 315 -12.24 -20.39 -1.54
CA PHE A 315 -11.13 -19.49 -1.22
C PHE A 315 -10.60 -19.80 0.18
N ILE A 316 -9.32 -20.15 0.27
CA ILE A 316 -8.60 -20.28 1.55
C ILE A 316 -7.84 -18.96 1.79
N PRO A 317 -8.15 -18.18 2.85
CA PRO A 317 -7.42 -16.96 3.16
C PRO A 317 -6.16 -17.27 3.98
N VAL A 318 -5.06 -16.57 3.67
CA VAL A 318 -3.83 -16.50 4.49
C VAL A 318 -3.68 -15.05 4.97
N PRO A 319 -3.39 -14.79 6.26
CA PRO A 319 -3.48 -13.44 6.83
C PRO A 319 -2.13 -12.69 6.85
N GLY A 320 -2.18 -11.38 6.60
CA GLY A 320 -1.11 -10.39 6.81
C GLY A 320 -1.63 -9.15 7.57
N VAL A 321 -0.85 -8.68 8.53
CA VAL A 321 -1.23 -7.85 9.70
C VAL A 321 -1.58 -6.38 9.41
N GLN A 322 -2.74 -5.91 9.92
CA GLN A 322 -3.25 -4.52 9.94
C GLN A 322 -3.91 -4.27 11.32
N ALA A 323 -3.84 -3.04 11.82
CA ALA A 323 -4.37 -2.63 13.12
C ALA A 323 -5.85 -2.19 13.00
N TRP A 324 -6.76 -2.58 13.91
CA TRP A 324 -8.00 -3.33 13.62
C TRP A 324 -8.04 -3.79 12.17
N SER A 325 -7.83 -5.07 11.89
CA SER A 325 -7.85 -5.47 10.49
C SER A 325 -9.19 -5.13 9.83
N LYS A 326 -9.19 -5.09 8.50
CA LYS A 326 -10.35 -4.82 7.63
C LYS A 326 -11.71 -5.27 8.19
N GLU A 327 -11.76 -6.46 8.78
CA GLU A 327 -12.98 -7.09 9.27
C GLU A 327 -13.62 -6.33 10.46
N GLY A 328 -12.83 -5.80 11.40
CA GLY A 328 -13.32 -5.04 12.55
C GLY A 328 -13.98 -3.71 12.16
N HIS A 329 -13.35 -2.96 11.24
CA HIS A 329 -13.91 -1.71 10.71
C HIS A 329 -15.16 -1.94 9.86
N ILE A 330 -15.16 -2.98 9.02
CA ILE A 330 -16.34 -3.33 8.21
C ILE A 330 -17.54 -3.62 9.12
N MET A 331 -17.38 -4.50 10.12
CA MET A 331 -18.48 -4.83 11.03
C MET A 331 -18.95 -3.60 11.81
N THR A 332 -18.02 -2.80 12.34
CA THR A 332 -18.35 -1.56 13.06
C THR A 332 -19.18 -0.62 12.20
N CYS A 333 -18.80 -0.40 10.95
CA CYS A 333 -19.51 0.49 10.04
C CYS A 333 -20.83 -0.06 9.52
N ARG A 334 -20.94 -1.37 9.24
CA ARG A 334 -22.21 -1.99 8.86
C ARG A 334 -23.23 -1.94 10.00
N ILE A 335 -22.80 -2.23 11.23
CA ILE A 335 -23.63 -2.08 12.42
C ILE A 335 -24.10 -0.63 12.54
N ALA A 336 -23.18 0.34 12.41
CA ALA A 336 -23.53 1.74 12.49
C ALA A 336 -24.55 2.15 11.42
N GLN A 337 -24.30 1.75 10.16
CA GLN A 337 -25.14 2.10 9.03
C GLN A 337 -26.57 1.55 9.16
N LYS A 338 -26.73 0.32 9.65
CA LYS A 338 -28.05 -0.28 9.92
C LYS A 338 -28.84 0.44 11.03
N LEU A 339 -28.14 1.16 11.91
CA LEU A 339 -28.73 1.89 13.04
C LEU A 339 -28.94 3.38 12.76
N LEU A 340 -28.65 3.85 11.54
CA LEU A 340 -28.85 5.26 11.17
C LEU A 340 -30.34 5.60 11.06
N GLU A 341 -30.68 6.77 11.57
CA GLU A 341 -31.99 7.41 11.35
C GLU A 341 -32.08 7.94 9.91
N PRO A 342 -33.28 8.16 9.35
CA PRO A 342 -33.47 8.51 7.94
C PRO A 342 -32.62 9.70 7.46
N GLU A 343 -32.49 10.75 8.27
CA GLU A 343 -31.70 11.94 7.95
C GLU A 343 -30.20 11.63 7.87
N ALA A 344 -29.70 10.86 8.83
CA ALA A 344 -28.29 10.45 8.85
C ALA A 344 -27.98 9.44 7.74
N ALA A 345 -28.89 8.48 7.47
CA ALA A 345 -28.77 7.53 6.37
C ALA A 345 -28.71 8.25 5.02
N HIS A 346 -29.58 9.25 4.82
CA HIS A 346 -29.58 10.07 3.61
C HIS A 346 -28.29 10.90 3.49
N ALA A 347 -27.83 11.56 4.56
CA ALA A 347 -26.59 12.31 4.55
C ALA A 347 -25.36 11.43 4.24
N VAL A 348 -25.28 10.25 4.87
CA VAL A 348 -24.23 9.27 4.59
C VAL A 348 -24.26 8.85 3.13
N GLN A 349 -25.43 8.51 2.58
CA GLN A 349 -25.56 8.15 1.17
C GLN A 349 -25.10 9.26 0.22
N MET A 350 -25.42 10.52 0.53
CA MET A 350 -25.03 11.68 -0.29
C MET A 350 -23.54 12.02 -0.20
N LEU A 351 -22.88 11.67 0.91
CA LEU A 351 -21.46 11.90 1.12
C LEU A 351 -20.58 10.78 0.56
N LEU A 352 -21.13 9.58 0.41
CA LEU A 352 -20.42 8.45 -0.16
C LEU A 352 -20.34 8.55 -1.69
N PRO A 353 -19.22 8.13 -2.29
CA PRO A 353 -19.09 8.11 -3.74
C PRO A 353 -19.94 6.99 -4.35
N ASP A 354 -20.45 7.21 -5.57
CA ASP A 354 -21.39 6.30 -6.24
C ASP A 354 -20.88 4.84 -6.36
N TYR A 355 -19.56 4.63 -6.47
CA TYR A 355 -18.99 3.29 -6.70
C TYR A 355 -19.13 2.32 -5.52
N VAL A 356 -19.50 2.81 -4.34
CA VAL A 356 -19.78 1.95 -3.16
C VAL A 356 -21.25 1.66 -2.97
N ASP A 357 -22.13 2.14 -3.85
CA ASP A 357 -23.58 1.88 -3.82
C ASP A 357 -24.19 2.16 -2.44
N GLY A 358 -23.73 3.25 -1.82
CA GLY A 358 -24.15 3.66 -0.49
C GLY A 358 -23.61 2.82 0.67
N ASP A 359 -22.77 1.80 0.47
CA ASP A 359 -22.16 1.00 1.54
C ASP A 359 -21.01 1.76 2.23
N LEU A 360 -21.24 2.23 3.46
CA LEU A 360 -20.23 2.92 4.25
C LEU A 360 -19.05 2.00 4.60
N SER A 361 -19.35 0.72 4.84
CA SER A 361 -18.34 -0.25 5.30
C SER A 361 -17.26 -0.53 4.27
N ALA A 362 -17.59 -0.35 2.98
CA ALA A 362 -16.64 -0.48 1.88
C ALA A 362 -15.48 0.53 1.94
N LEU A 363 -15.64 1.65 2.66
CA LEU A 363 -14.62 2.71 2.78
C LEU A 363 -14.16 2.96 4.21
N CYS A 364 -14.64 2.21 5.19
CA CYS A 364 -14.21 2.40 6.58
C CYS A 364 -12.77 1.99 6.86
N VAL A 365 -12.06 1.40 5.90
CA VAL A 365 -10.62 1.09 5.98
C VAL A 365 -9.77 2.16 5.25
N TRP A 366 -10.41 3.10 4.55
CA TRP A 366 -9.71 4.13 3.78
C TRP A 366 -8.68 4.94 4.59
N PRO A 367 -8.94 5.33 5.86
CA PRO A 367 -7.94 6.04 6.66
C PRO A 367 -6.64 5.27 6.90
N ASP A 368 -6.70 3.95 7.06
CA ASP A 368 -5.49 3.12 7.17
C ASP A 368 -4.71 3.04 5.86
N GLN A 369 -5.39 3.12 4.73
CA GLN A 369 -4.74 3.12 3.41
C GLN A 369 -3.98 4.44 3.17
N ILE A 370 -4.58 5.56 3.57
CA ILE A 370 -4.06 6.91 3.27
C ILE A 370 -3.13 7.49 4.33
N ARG A 371 -3.10 6.98 5.57
CA ARG A 371 -2.18 7.48 6.63
C ARG A 371 -0.69 7.40 6.25
N HIS A 372 -0.35 6.56 5.28
CA HIS A 372 1.00 6.43 4.73
C HIS A 372 1.29 7.41 3.59
N TRP A 373 0.27 8.09 3.04
CA TRP A 373 0.40 9.03 1.94
C TRP A 373 0.89 10.39 2.45
N TYR A 374 1.79 11.05 1.71
CA TYR A 374 2.36 12.34 2.12
C TYR A 374 1.29 13.39 2.50
N ARG A 375 0.23 13.52 1.70
CA ARG A 375 -0.88 14.47 1.93
C ARG A 375 -1.59 14.25 3.28
N TYR A 376 -1.63 13.01 3.76
CA TYR A 376 -2.36 12.62 4.96
C TYR A 376 -1.44 12.10 6.07
N ARG A 377 -0.12 12.32 5.98
CA ARG A 377 0.83 11.86 7.00
C ARG A 377 0.50 12.36 8.41
N TRP A 378 -0.12 13.53 8.51
CA TRP A 378 -0.61 14.11 9.76
C TRP A 378 -1.72 13.27 10.41
N THR A 379 -2.35 12.34 9.70
CA THR A 379 -3.39 11.45 10.24
C THR A 379 -2.79 10.25 10.98
N SER A 380 -1.50 9.95 10.83
CA SER A 380 -0.91 8.71 11.36
C SER A 380 -1.05 8.56 12.87
N SER A 381 -0.91 9.64 13.64
CA SER A 381 -1.10 9.62 15.10
C SER A 381 -2.57 9.64 15.52
N LEU A 382 -3.49 9.91 14.58
CA LEU A 382 -4.92 9.99 14.86
C LEU A 382 -5.59 8.62 15.02
N HIS A 383 -4.87 7.52 14.77
CA HIS A 383 -5.43 6.16 14.90
C HIS A 383 -5.34 5.59 16.32
N PHE A 384 -4.57 6.22 17.22
CA PHE A 384 -4.30 5.67 18.54
C PHE A 384 -4.10 6.77 19.59
N ILE A 385 -3.93 6.32 20.83
CA ILE A 385 -3.52 7.10 22.00
C ILE A 385 -2.43 6.29 22.71
N ASP A 386 -1.29 6.93 22.94
CA ASP A 386 -0.25 6.40 23.80
C ASP A 386 -0.50 6.84 25.25
N THR A 387 -0.69 5.88 26.15
CA THR A 387 -0.82 6.16 27.59
C THR A 387 0.44 5.76 28.35
N PRO A 388 0.75 6.41 29.48
CA PRO A 388 1.92 6.04 30.28
C PRO A 388 1.85 4.59 30.74
N ASP A 389 2.98 3.90 30.63
CA ASP A 389 3.14 2.50 30.98
C ASP A 389 2.59 2.20 32.39
N GLN A 390 1.79 1.13 32.49
CA GLN A 390 1.21 0.63 33.74
C GLN A 390 0.26 1.61 34.46
N ALA A 391 -0.02 2.80 33.89
CA ALA A 391 -0.94 3.76 34.50
C ALA A 391 -2.40 3.32 34.37
N CYS A 392 -2.72 2.50 33.36
CA CYS A 392 -4.06 1.95 33.09
C CYS A 392 -5.20 2.98 33.12
N THR A 393 -4.88 4.22 32.77
CA THR A 393 -5.75 5.39 32.85
C THR A 393 -5.47 6.29 31.66
N PHE A 394 -6.53 6.88 31.13
CA PHE A 394 -6.47 7.89 30.09
C PHE A 394 -6.77 9.27 30.68
N ASP A 395 -5.94 10.24 30.36
CA ASP A 395 -6.18 11.67 30.60
C ASP A 395 -5.96 12.43 29.30
N TYR A 396 -6.98 13.14 28.82
CA TYR A 396 -6.92 13.78 27.51
C TYR A 396 -5.80 14.82 27.38
N GLN A 397 -5.54 15.62 28.42
CA GLN A 397 -4.52 16.67 28.35
C GLN A 397 -3.10 16.09 28.40
N ARG A 398 -2.93 14.97 29.10
CA ARG A 398 -1.67 14.25 29.20
C ARG A 398 -1.38 13.42 27.95
N ASP A 399 -2.38 12.72 27.41
CA ASP A 399 -2.18 11.61 26.47
C ASP A 399 -2.57 11.94 25.02
N CYS A 400 -3.43 12.95 24.80
CA CYS A 400 -3.90 13.27 23.44
C CYS A 400 -2.94 14.24 22.73
N HIS A 401 -1.79 13.73 22.30
CA HIS A 401 -0.83 14.47 21.50
C HIS A 401 -0.07 13.56 20.53
N ASP A 402 0.58 14.15 19.52
CA ASP A 402 1.51 13.43 18.65
C ASP A 402 2.89 13.24 19.34
N PRO A 403 3.82 12.47 18.76
CA PRO A 403 5.17 12.29 19.32
C PRO A 403 6.00 13.57 19.49
N HIS A 404 5.58 14.69 18.90
CA HIS A 404 6.24 16.00 18.99
C HIS A 404 5.53 16.95 19.97
N GLY A 405 4.48 16.49 20.66
CA GLY A 405 3.69 17.28 21.61
C GLY A 405 2.62 18.16 20.98
N GLY A 406 2.27 17.95 19.71
CA GLY A 406 1.13 18.57 19.06
C GLY A 406 -0.17 18.11 19.71
N LYS A 407 -0.87 19.02 20.41
CA LYS A 407 -2.11 18.71 21.13
C LYS A 407 -3.23 18.26 20.18
N ASP A 408 -4.15 17.46 20.71
CA ASP A 408 -5.34 16.94 20.01
C ASP A 408 -5.02 15.96 18.86
N MET A 409 -3.75 15.66 18.62
CA MET A 409 -3.29 14.77 17.55
C MET A 409 -3.31 13.28 17.95
N CYS A 410 -4.47 12.83 18.46
CA CYS A 410 -4.76 11.45 18.84
C CYS A 410 -6.17 11.05 18.37
N VAL A 411 -6.56 9.78 18.50
CA VAL A 411 -7.89 9.31 18.05
C VAL A 411 -9.07 10.01 18.73
N ALA A 412 -8.96 10.34 20.03
CA ALA A 412 -10.01 11.09 20.72
C ALA A 412 -10.15 12.53 20.20
N GLY A 413 -9.04 13.19 19.85
CA GLY A 413 -9.06 14.53 19.25
C GLY A 413 -9.59 14.49 17.81
N ALA A 414 -9.21 13.48 17.04
CA ALA A 414 -9.68 13.25 15.68
C ALA A 414 -11.20 13.09 15.63
N ILE A 415 -11.78 12.25 16.49
CA ILE A 415 -13.25 12.05 16.56
C ILE A 415 -13.95 13.37 16.83
N GLN A 416 -13.47 14.19 17.77
CA GLN A 416 -14.07 15.50 18.05
C GLN A 416 -13.99 16.43 16.84
N ASN A 417 -12.81 16.49 16.20
CA ASN A 417 -12.58 17.33 15.04
C ASN A 417 -13.53 16.97 13.88
N PHE A 418 -13.58 15.70 13.48
CA PHE A 418 -14.41 15.28 12.34
C PHE A 418 -15.90 15.30 12.67
N THR A 419 -16.29 15.08 13.94
CA THR A 419 -17.68 15.32 14.39
C THR A 419 -18.05 16.79 14.21
N SER A 420 -17.18 17.72 14.62
CA SER A 420 -17.40 19.17 14.45
C SER A 420 -17.40 19.60 12.98
N GLN A 421 -16.61 18.97 12.11
CA GLN A 421 -16.66 19.28 10.68
C GLN A 421 -18.01 18.87 10.09
N LEU A 422 -18.47 17.65 10.38
CA LEU A 422 -19.73 17.13 9.86
C LEU A 422 -20.97 17.87 10.40
N SER A 423 -20.91 18.48 11.59
CA SER A 423 -22.03 19.28 12.10
C SER A 423 -22.36 20.49 11.21
N HIS A 424 -21.40 20.95 10.38
CA HIS A 424 -21.62 22.03 9.43
C HIS A 424 -22.15 21.56 8.07
N TYR A 425 -22.43 20.27 7.88
CA TYR A 425 -22.94 19.72 6.63
C TYR A 425 -24.26 20.39 6.18
N ARG A 426 -25.21 20.59 7.11
CA ARG A 426 -26.55 21.11 6.79
C ARG A 426 -26.57 22.61 6.55
N GLU A 427 -25.80 23.36 7.32
CA GLU A 427 -25.71 24.83 7.22
C GLU A 427 -24.93 25.25 5.96
N GLY A 428 -24.12 24.34 5.41
CA GLY A 428 -23.21 24.61 4.32
C GLY A 428 -22.00 25.40 4.83
N THR A 429 -20.80 24.99 4.42
CA THR A 429 -19.57 25.70 4.80
C THR A 429 -19.08 26.53 3.61
N SER A 430 -18.71 27.79 3.88
CA SER A 430 -17.95 28.58 2.90
C SER A 430 -16.45 28.25 2.91
N ASP A 431 -15.99 27.41 3.85
CA ASP A 431 -14.59 27.01 3.96
C ASP A 431 -14.31 25.82 3.03
N ARG A 432 -13.64 26.12 1.91
CA ARG A 432 -13.27 25.14 0.87
C ARG A 432 -12.30 24.05 1.35
N ARG A 433 -11.83 24.10 2.60
CA ARG A 433 -10.87 23.13 3.17
C ARG A 433 -11.53 21.91 3.81
N TYR A 434 -12.81 21.94 4.14
CA TYR A 434 -13.49 20.78 4.71
C TYR A 434 -14.07 19.88 3.61
N ASN A 435 -13.51 18.67 3.52
CA ASN A 435 -14.05 17.60 2.70
C ASN A 435 -14.95 16.72 3.57
N MET A 436 -16.27 16.85 3.42
CA MET A 436 -17.24 16.14 4.26
C MET A 436 -17.22 14.63 4.05
N THR A 437 -16.85 14.15 2.86
CA THR A 437 -16.62 12.73 2.62
C THR A 437 -15.44 12.23 3.43
N GLU A 438 -14.30 12.93 3.39
CA GLU A 438 -13.14 12.58 4.23
C GLU A 438 -13.49 12.62 5.72
N ALA A 439 -14.22 13.63 6.18
CA ALA A 439 -14.64 13.73 7.57
C ALA A 439 -15.53 12.55 8.00
N LEU A 440 -16.47 12.11 7.14
CA LEU A 440 -17.29 10.93 7.38
C LEU A 440 -16.44 9.66 7.49
N LEU A 441 -15.51 9.45 6.56
CA LEU A 441 -14.65 8.26 6.53
C LEU A 441 -13.69 8.22 7.73
N PHE A 442 -13.05 9.34 8.04
CA PHE A 442 -12.19 9.46 9.22
C PHE A 442 -12.97 9.22 10.52
N LEU A 443 -14.12 9.89 10.70
CA LEU A 443 -14.93 9.68 11.90
C LEU A 443 -15.35 8.21 12.05
N SER A 444 -15.81 7.59 10.97
CA SER A 444 -16.29 6.21 10.98
C SER A 444 -15.17 5.22 11.34
N HIS A 445 -13.98 5.42 10.78
CA HIS A 445 -12.81 4.61 11.08
C HIS A 445 -12.31 4.82 12.51
N PHE A 446 -12.11 6.07 12.94
CA PHE A 446 -11.57 6.40 14.26
C PHE A 446 -12.52 6.00 15.39
N MET A 447 -13.82 5.96 15.14
CA MET A 447 -14.79 5.35 16.06
C MET A 447 -14.56 3.85 16.24
N GLY A 448 -14.07 3.13 15.23
CA GLY A 448 -13.57 1.76 15.39
C GLY A 448 -12.29 1.71 16.23
N ASP A 449 -11.29 2.52 15.85
CA ASP A 449 -9.98 2.56 16.50
C ASP A 449 -10.04 2.85 18.00
N ILE A 450 -10.79 3.87 18.41
CA ILE A 450 -10.90 4.20 19.85
C ILE A 450 -11.51 3.06 20.66
N HIS A 451 -12.24 2.13 20.01
CA HIS A 451 -12.80 0.95 20.66
C HIS A 451 -11.84 -0.24 20.69
N GLN A 452 -10.74 -0.24 19.92
CA GLN A 452 -9.64 -1.20 20.06
C GLN A 452 -8.96 -0.94 21.41
N PRO A 453 -8.95 -1.91 22.34
CA PRO A 453 -8.23 -1.74 23.58
C PRO A 453 -6.74 -1.36 23.38
N MET A 454 -6.04 -2.03 22.48
CA MET A 454 -4.61 -1.83 22.24
C MET A 454 -4.28 -0.59 21.39
N HIS A 455 -5.26 0.07 20.75
CA HIS A 455 -5.07 1.42 20.18
C HIS A 455 -5.08 2.50 21.29
N VAL A 456 -5.46 2.15 22.51
CA VAL A 456 -5.31 2.99 23.70
C VAL A 456 -4.44 2.22 24.69
N GLY A 457 -3.19 1.96 24.28
CA GLY A 457 -2.23 1.09 24.95
C GLY A 457 -1.08 1.85 25.61
N PHE A 458 0.01 1.13 25.91
CA PHE A 458 1.19 1.73 26.53
C PHE A 458 2.15 2.29 25.48
N THR A 459 2.81 3.38 25.82
CA THR A 459 3.75 4.06 24.92
C THR A 459 4.97 3.19 24.60
N SER A 460 5.56 2.53 25.61
CA SER A 460 6.85 1.84 25.41
C SER A 460 6.77 0.59 24.54
N ASP A 461 5.59 -0.02 24.45
CA ASP A 461 5.34 -1.20 23.62
C ASP A 461 4.56 -0.91 22.34
N GLU A 462 4.36 0.37 22.02
CA GLU A 462 3.60 0.85 20.86
C GLU A 462 2.19 0.21 20.82
N GLY A 463 1.51 0.19 21.97
CA GLY A 463 0.20 -0.47 22.11
C GLY A 463 0.29 -1.98 21.90
N GLY A 464 1.36 -2.62 22.38
CA GLY A 464 1.62 -4.06 22.22
C GLY A 464 2.17 -4.48 20.86
N ASN A 465 2.49 -3.56 19.95
CA ASN A 465 3.11 -3.89 18.66
C ASN A 465 4.51 -4.50 18.84
N THR A 466 5.25 -4.10 19.87
CA THR A 466 6.60 -4.64 20.14
C THR A 466 6.59 -5.93 20.95
N ILE A 467 5.43 -6.33 21.50
CA ILE A 467 5.24 -7.59 22.23
C ILE A 467 5.04 -8.73 21.22
N ASN A 468 6.17 -9.24 20.71
CA ASN A 468 6.19 -10.36 19.78
C ASN A 468 5.82 -11.67 20.49
N LEU A 469 4.92 -12.44 19.90
CA LEU A 469 4.41 -13.70 20.47
C LEU A 469 3.99 -14.66 19.36
N ARG A 470 3.40 -15.80 19.73
CA ARG A 470 2.74 -16.70 18.77
C ARG A 470 1.25 -16.72 19.03
N TRP A 471 0.46 -16.59 17.97
CA TRP A 471 -0.97 -16.88 18.00
C TRP A 471 -1.16 -18.29 17.43
N PHE A 472 -1.54 -19.23 18.29
CA PHE A 472 -1.52 -20.66 17.99
C PHE A 472 -0.20 -21.09 17.33
N ARG A 473 -0.24 -21.41 16.02
CA ARG A 473 0.90 -21.95 15.28
C ARG A 473 1.76 -20.89 14.60
N HIS A 474 1.26 -19.68 14.36
CA HIS A 474 2.00 -18.64 13.63
C HIS A 474 2.54 -17.55 14.56
N LYS A 475 3.53 -16.81 14.05
CA LYS A 475 4.09 -15.64 14.74
C LYS A 475 3.14 -14.46 14.58
N SER A 476 2.98 -13.68 15.63
CA SER A 476 2.15 -12.47 15.66
C SER A 476 2.73 -11.47 16.68
N ASN A 477 2.03 -10.38 16.95
CA ASN A 477 2.29 -9.50 18.09
C ASN A 477 0.99 -9.24 18.85
N LEU A 478 1.07 -8.76 20.09
CA LEU A 478 -0.11 -8.59 20.95
C LEU A 478 -1.13 -7.62 20.34
N HIS A 479 -0.68 -6.52 19.74
CA HIS A 479 -1.56 -5.56 19.06
C HIS A 479 -2.40 -6.26 17.98
N HIS A 480 -1.73 -6.97 17.07
CA HIS A 480 -2.36 -7.68 15.97
C HIS A 480 -3.31 -8.80 16.43
N VAL A 481 -3.05 -9.41 17.59
CA VAL A 481 -3.99 -10.40 18.17
C VAL A 481 -5.36 -9.79 18.42
N TRP A 482 -5.39 -8.56 18.96
CA TRP A 482 -6.62 -7.84 19.25
C TRP A 482 -7.26 -7.23 18.00
N ASP A 483 -6.44 -6.79 17.05
CA ASP A 483 -6.92 -6.21 15.80
C ASP A 483 -7.60 -7.22 14.89
N ARG A 484 -7.09 -8.45 14.87
CA ARG A 484 -7.38 -9.41 13.80
C ARG A 484 -7.54 -10.83 14.27
N GLU A 485 -6.55 -11.35 15.00
CA GLU A 485 -6.42 -12.80 15.17
C GLU A 485 -7.61 -13.39 15.93
N ILE A 486 -8.10 -12.68 16.95
CA ILE A 486 -9.30 -13.09 17.70
C ILE A 486 -10.53 -13.11 16.78
N ILE A 487 -10.70 -12.11 15.90
CA ILE A 487 -11.84 -12.04 14.96
C ILE A 487 -11.76 -13.19 13.96
N LEU A 488 -10.60 -13.39 13.31
CA LEU A 488 -10.42 -14.44 12.32
C LEU A 488 -10.58 -15.84 12.93
N THR A 489 -10.10 -16.04 14.15
CA THR A 489 -10.24 -17.33 14.86
C THR A 489 -11.71 -17.57 15.20
N ALA A 490 -12.44 -16.57 15.69
CA ALA A 490 -13.87 -16.71 15.96
C ALA A 490 -14.68 -17.01 14.69
N ALA A 491 -14.42 -16.29 13.60
CA ALA A 491 -15.06 -16.54 12.31
C ALA A 491 -14.76 -17.97 11.82
N ALA A 492 -13.51 -18.42 11.90
CA ALA A 492 -13.13 -19.76 11.47
C ALA A 492 -13.74 -20.87 12.33
N ASP A 493 -13.73 -20.72 13.65
CA ASP A 493 -14.13 -21.79 14.59
C ASP A 493 -15.65 -21.93 14.72
N TYR A 494 -16.39 -20.83 14.62
CA TYR A 494 -17.83 -20.81 14.89
C TYR A 494 -18.71 -20.48 13.69
N TYR A 495 -18.14 -19.91 12.62
CA TYR A 495 -18.92 -19.32 11.52
C TYR A 495 -18.44 -19.76 10.13
N GLU A 496 -17.62 -20.82 10.02
CA GLU A 496 -17.10 -21.30 8.72
C GLU A 496 -16.36 -20.22 7.91
N LYS A 497 -15.77 -19.23 8.61
CA LYS A 497 -15.13 -18.01 8.06
C LYS A 497 -16.11 -17.00 7.43
N ASP A 498 -17.41 -17.16 7.67
CA ASP A 498 -18.45 -16.21 7.29
C ASP A 498 -18.50 -15.04 8.28
N MET A 499 -17.97 -13.90 7.83
CA MET A 499 -17.98 -12.66 8.60
C MET A 499 -19.37 -12.03 8.72
N ASP A 500 -20.26 -12.28 7.75
CA ASP A 500 -21.62 -11.75 7.78
C ASP A 500 -22.44 -12.45 8.86
N GLN A 501 -22.21 -13.74 9.07
CA GLN A 501 -22.85 -14.50 10.14
C GLN A 501 -22.34 -14.10 11.53
N LEU A 502 -21.02 -13.91 11.67
CA LEU A 502 -20.44 -13.35 12.91
C LEU A 502 -21.03 -11.97 13.22
N GLN A 503 -21.14 -11.09 12.22
CA GLN A 503 -21.74 -9.78 12.38
C GLN A 503 -23.22 -9.86 12.81
N GLN A 504 -24.01 -10.76 12.21
CA GLN A 504 -25.41 -10.96 12.57
C GLN A 504 -25.56 -11.42 14.03
N ASP A 505 -24.66 -12.27 14.53
CA ASP A 505 -24.66 -12.70 15.92
C ASP A 505 -24.31 -11.56 16.89
N ILE A 506 -23.35 -10.71 16.52
CA ILE A 506 -23.05 -9.47 17.26
C ILE A 506 -24.29 -8.57 17.30
N GLU A 507 -24.97 -8.37 16.16
CA GLU A 507 -26.21 -7.60 16.06
C GLU A 507 -27.34 -8.16 16.92
N GLY A 508 -27.57 -9.47 16.89
CA GLY A 508 -28.55 -10.14 17.75
C GLY A 508 -28.26 -9.88 19.22
N ASN A 509 -26.99 -10.01 19.64
CA ASN A 509 -26.62 -9.84 21.05
C ASN A 509 -26.96 -8.47 21.63
N PHE A 510 -26.88 -7.38 20.87
CA PHE A 510 -27.29 -6.05 21.36
C PHE A 510 -28.72 -5.66 21.00
N THR A 511 -29.38 -6.37 20.08
CA THR A 511 -30.77 -6.05 19.67
C THR A 511 -31.81 -6.78 20.51
N ASN A 512 -31.53 -8.02 20.92
CA ASN A 512 -32.44 -8.84 21.73
C ASN A 512 -31.73 -9.88 22.63
N GLY A 513 -30.40 -9.84 22.69
CA GLY A 513 -29.58 -10.79 23.44
C GLY A 513 -28.91 -10.19 24.69
N LEU A 514 -27.72 -10.70 24.98
CA LEU A 514 -26.98 -10.45 26.24
C LEU A 514 -26.73 -8.96 26.54
N TRP A 515 -26.58 -8.14 25.51
CA TRP A 515 -26.22 -6.73 25.64
C TRP A 515 -27.39 -5.77 25.44
N TYR A 516 -28.62 -6.28 25.25
CA TYR A 516 -29.80 -5.45 25.00
C TYR A 516 -29.97 -4.33 26.04
N ASP A 517 -29.92 -4.67 27.33
CA ASP A 517 -30.08 -3.71 28.43
C ASP A 517 -28.88 -2.74 28.55
N ASP A 518 -27.70 -3.14 28.06
CA ASP A 518 -26.49 -2.32 28.13
C ASP A 518 -26.48 -1.20 27.07
N VAL A 519 -27.19 -1.35 25.93
CA VAL A 519 -27.12 -0.42 24.79
C VAL A 519 -27.45 1.02 25.18
N ALA A 520 -28.43 1.23 26.05
CA ALA A 520 -28.79 2.56 26.54
C ALA A 520 -27.59 3.24 27.24
N SER A 521 -26.86 2.49 28.08
CA SER A 521 -25.67 2.98 28.77
C SER A 521 -24.47 3.21 27.85
N TRP A 522 -24.41 2.52 26.69
CA TRP A 522 -23.35 2.74 25.70
C TRP A 522 -23.50 4.08 25.00
N LYS A 523 -24.75 4.53 24.80
CA LYS A 523 -25.11 5.82 24.20
C LYS A 523 -25.10 6.98 25.20
N ASP A 524 -24.99 6.67 26.49
CA ASP A 524 -24.99 7.66 27.56
C ASP A 524 -23.65 8.42 27.64
N CYS A 525 -23.65 9.62 27.08
CA CYS A 525 -22.61 10.65 27.24
C CYS A 525 -23.15 12.02 26.76
N ASP A 526 -22.89 13.06 27.58
CA ASP A 526 -23.52 14.39 27.42
C ASP A 526 -23.04 15.16 26.19
N ASN A 527 -21.74 15.10 25.89
CA ASN A 527 -21.12 15.81 24.78
C ASN A 527 -19.96 14.99 24.21
N ILE A 528 -19.51 15.34 23.00
CA ILE A 528 -18.49 14.56 22.27
C ILE A 528 -17.18 14.42 23.04
N PHE A 529 -16.76 15.44 23.80
CA PHE A 529 -15.56 15.37 24.63
C PHE A 529 -15.71 14.33 25.74
N ASN A 530 -16.84 14.34 26.48
CA ASN A 530 -17.14 13.34 27.50
C ASN A 530 -17.25 11.93 26.90
N CYS A 531 -17.84 11.81 25.70
CA CYS A 531 -17.96 10.54 24.98
C CYS A 531 -16.58 9.94 24.68
N VAL A 532 -15.69 10.67 24.00
CA VAL A 532 -14.37 10.13 23.61
C VAL A 532 -13.49 9.83 24.82
N ASN A 533 -13.60 10.61 25.90
CA ASN A 533 -12.91 10.32 27.16
C ASN A 533 -13.41 9.01 27.78
N LYS A 534 -14.72 8.78 27.79
CA LYS A 534 -15.31 7.50 28.24
C LYS A 534 -14.82 6.35 27.38
N PHE A 535 -14.81 6.50 26.05
CA PHE A 535 -14.44 5.42 25.13
C PHE A 535 -12.97 5.03 25.27
N ALA A 536 -12.07 6.02 25.31
CA ALA A 536 -10.64 5.79 25.52
C ALA A 536 -10.36 5.20 26.92
N ALA A 537 -11.00 5.73 27.97
CA ALA A 537 -10.86 5.21 29.33
C ALA A 537 -11.36 3.75 29.46
N GLU A 538 -12.40 3.36 28.73
CA GLU A 538 -12.82 1.96 28.64
C GLU A 538 -11.76 1.10 27.92
N SER A 539 -11.22 1.57 26.79
CA SER A 539 -10.21 0.84 26.01
C SER A 539 -8.93 0.56 26.82
N ILE A 540 -8.34 1.57 27.48
CA ILE A 540 -7.12 1.35 28.29
C ILE A 540 -7.38 0.42 29.49
N ARG A 541 -8.56 0.50 30.13
CA ARG A 541 -8.92 -0.45 31.21
C ARG A 541 -9.00 -1.87 30.69
N LEU A 542 -9.53 -2.09 29.49
CA LEU A 542 -9.60 -3.40 28.86
C LEU A 542 -8.22 -3.87 28.37
N ALA A 543 -7.39 -2.97 27.85
CA ALA A 543 -6.02 -3.28 27.46
C ALA A 543 -5.24 -3.80 28.67
N CYS A 544 -5.31 -3.12 29.82
CA CYS A 544 -4.68 -3.62 31.04
C CYS A 544 -5.29 -4.91 31.55
N LYS A 545 -6.63 -4.97 31.70
CA LYS A 545 -7.30 -6.11 32.33
C LYS A 545 -7.27 -7.39 31.49
N TRP A 546 -7.29 -7.26 30.18
CA TRP A 546 -7.47 -8.39 29.26
C TRP A 546 -6.36 -8.49 28.23
N GLY A 547 -5.85 -7.36 27.72
CA GLY A 547 -4.79 -7.30 26.72
C GLY A 547 -3.45 -7.77 27.28
N TYR A 548 -2.84 -6.96 28.14
CA TYR A 548 -1.53 -7.23 28.74
C TYR A 548 -1.59 -8.30 29.84
N GLU A 549 -2.74 -8.48 30.49
CA GLU A 549 -2.87 -9.41 31.64
C GLU A 549 -2.47 -10.84 31.27
N GLY A 550 -1.40 -11.32 31.91
CA GLY A 550 -0.87 -12.66 31.73
C GLY A 550 -0.16 -12.89 30.41
N VAL A 551 0.30 -11.83 29.74
CA VAL A 551 1.05 -11.92 28.47
C VAL A 551 2.54 -11.62 28.68
N GLU A 552 3.40 -12.50 28.19
CA GLU A 552 4.87 -12.41 28.19
C GLU A 552 5.44 -12.51 26.76
N PRO A 553 6.45 -11.69 26.39
CA PRO A 553 7.07 -11.77 25.07
C PRO A 553 7.63 -13.16 24.74
N GLY A 554 7.32 -13.65 23.53
CA GLY A 554 7.80 -14.91 22.97
C GLY A 554 6.96 -16.15 23.31
N GLU A 555 5.93 -16.02 24.14
CA GLU A 555 5.04 -17.13 24.47
C GLU A 555 4.05 -17.47 23.35
N THR A 556 3.22 -18.50 23.57
CA THR A 556 2.14 -18.88 22.65
C THR A 556 0.79 -18.65 23.31
N LEU A 557 0.00 -17.73 22.75
CA LEU A 557 -1.41 -17.55 23.08
C LEU A 557 -2.25 -18.52 22.23
N SER A 558 -3.18 -19.22 22.86
CA SER A 558 -4.05 -20.22 22.23
C SER A 558 -5.45 -20.18 22.83
N ASP A 559 -6.14 -21.32 22.94
CA ASP A 559 -7.54 -21.46 23.34
C ASP A 559 -7.90 -20.72 24.65
N SER A 560 -7.03 -20.77 25.67
CA SER A 560 -7.35 -20.13 26.96
C SER A 560 -7.44 -18.61 26.82
N TYR A 561 -6.51 -18.00 26.09
CA TYR A 561 -6.52 -16.56 25.83
C TYR A 561 -7.66 -16.21 24.87
N PHE A 562 -7.80 -16.96 23.77
CA PHE A 562 -8.86 -16.75 22.77
C PHE A 562 -10.26 -16.77 23.39
N ASN A 563 -10.63 -17.86 24.07
CA ASN A 563 -11.99 -18.04 24.60
C ASN A 563 -12.36 -16.98 25.65
N SER A 564 -11.38 -16.50 26.41
CA SER A 564 -11.62 -15.48 27.44
C SER A 564 -11.68 -14.05 26.90
N ARG A 565 -10.96 -13.74 25.80
CA ARG A 565 -10.89 -12.40 25.22
C ARG A 565 -11.87 -12.18 24.06
N MET A 566 -12.29 -13.23 23.36
CA MET A 566 -13.24 -13.13 22.25
C MET A 566 -14.53 -12.34 22.61
N PRO A 567 -15.23 -12.60 23.73
CA PRO A 567 -16.42 -11.84 24.08
C PRO A 567 -16.16 -10.34 24.30
N VAL A 568 -14.94 -9.99 24.76
CA VAL A 568 -14.53 -8.60 24.95
C VAL A 568 -14.38 -7.91 23.58
N VAL A 569 -13.70 -8.54 22.64
CA VAL A 569 -13.53 -8.05 21.26
C VAL A 569 -14.88 -7.83 20.59
N MET A 570 -15.78 -8.81 20.65
CA MET A 570 -17.12 -8.70 20.03
C MET A 570 -17.94 -7.57 20.64
N LYS A 571 -17.86 -7.37 21.97
CA LYS A 571 -18.53 -6.26 22.65
C LYS A 571 -17.97 -4.91 22.21
N ARG A 572 -16.67 -4.79 21.96
CA ARG A 572 -16.05 -3.54 21.49
C ARG A 572 -16.45 -3.18 20.06
N ILE A 573 -16.55 -4.16 19.17
CA ILE A 573 -17.08 -3.96 17.80
C ILE A 573 -18.54 -3.47 17.86
N ALA A 574 -19.38 -4.11 18.69
CA ALA A 574 -20.76 -3.68 18.90
C ALA A 574 -20.85 -2.24 19.45
N GLN A 575 -20.06 -1.92 20.47
CA GLN A 575 -20.01 -0.58 21.05
C GLN A 575 -19.56 0.47 20.04
N GLY A 576 -18.53 0.17 19.23
CA GLY A 576 -18.05 1.05 18.17
C GLY A 576 -19.16 1.39 17.17
N GLY A 577 -19.87 0.37 16.67
CA GLY A 577 -20.96 0.56 15.69
C GLY A 577 -22.16 1.32 16.27
N VAL A 578 -22.60 0.96 17.49
CA VAL A 578 -23.72 1.62 18.18
C VAL A 578 -23.41 3.09 18.51
N ARG A 579 -22.16 3.39 18.89
CA ARG A 579 -21.75 4.77 19.22
C ARG A 579 -21.48 5.60 17.97
N LEU A 580 -20.98 5.00 16.90
CA LEU A 580 -20.84 5.68 15.61
C LEU A 580 -22.21 6.10 15.07
N SER A 581 -23.21 5.21 15.08
CA SER A 581 -24.57 5.58 14.64
C SER A 581 -25.18 6.66 15.51
N MET A 582 -24.99 6.60 16.84
CA MET A 582 -25.42 7.66 17.76
C MET A 582 -24.81 9.02 17.39
N ILE A 583 -23.51 9.09 17.11
CA ILE A 583 -22.86 10.35 16.75
C ILE A 583 -23.37 10.87 15.41
N LEU A 584 -23.45 10.00 14.38
CA LEU A 584 -23.94 10.39 13.06
C LEU A 584 -25.41 10.84 13.10
N ASN A 585 -26.27 10.17 13.87
CA ASN A 585 -27.66 10.60 14.09
C ASN A 585 -27.73 11.97 14.77
N ARG A 586 -26.91 12.22 15.81
CA ARG A 586 -26.85 13.55 16.47
C ARG A 586 -26.36 14.65 15.53
N VAL A 587 -25.38 14.34 14.68
CA VAL A 587 -24.74 15.32 13.77
C VAL A 587 -25.65 15.68 12.59
N PHE A 588 -26.32 14.69 11.99
CA PHE A 588 -27.16 14.91 10.81
C PHE A 588 -28.64 15.10 11.13
N GLY A 589 -29.08 14.75 12.34
CA GLY A 589 -30.43 14.95 12.82
C GLY A 589 -30.84 16.42 12.89
N HIS A 590 -32.14 16.69 12.95
CA HIS A 590 -32.62 18.03 13.26
C HIS A 590 -32.28 18.40 14.70
N PRO A 591 -31.88 19.66 14.99
CA PRO A 591 -31.93 20.14 16.36
C PRO A 591 -33.38 20.00 16.81
N HIS A 592 -33.62 19.08 17.74
CA HIS A 592 -34.91 18.99 18.41
C HIS A 592 -35.26 20.37 18.98
N GLU A 593 -36.52 20.76 18.84
CA GLU A 593 -37.18 21.95 19.39
C GLU A 593 -37.15 22.01 20.94
N ASP A 594 -36.11 21.53 21.62
CA ASP A 594 -36.01 21.53 23.08
C ASP A 594 -35.34 22.79 23.64
N SER A 595 -35.21 23.86 22.85
CA SER A 595 -34.76 25.20 23.34
C SER A 595 -35.84 26.29 23.35
N VAL A 596 -37.11 25.94 23.10
CA VAL A 596 -38.24 26.89 23.26
C VAL A 596 -39.06 26.55 24.50
N ALA A 597 -38.42 26.44 25.67
CA ALA A 597 -39.10 26.52 26.97
C ALA A 597 -38.12 26.76 28.14
N ALA A 598 -37.43 27.90 28.15
CA ALA A 598 -36.89 28.49 29.38
C ALA A 598 -36.64 30.00 29.18
N THR A 599 -37.73 30.79 29.26
CA THR A 599 -37.68 32.18 29.73
C THR A 599 -37.73 32.21 31.24
#